data_AF-A0AA41W6P7-F1
#
_entry.id   AF-A0AA41W6P7-F1
#
_cell.length_a   1.000
_cell.length_b   1.000
_cell.length_c   1.000
_cell.angle_alpha   90.00
_cell.angle_beta   90.00
_cell.angle_gamma   90.00
#
_symmetry.space_group_name_H-M   'P 1'
#
loop_
_entity.id
_entity.type
_entity.pdbx_description
1 polymer ?
#
loop_
_entity_poly.entity_id
_entity_poly.type
_entity_poly.pdbx_seq_one_letter_code
_entity_poly.pdbx_strand_id
1 'polypeptide(L)'
;MDAYNTLCYLGAAALVIAHVNQRFGKLQNTIAITAFTVLSSIVIIGLGKLGAFGHSLAIVDWMSNINFQSLLLEGMLGFLLFAGGLGINLKHLSDQRREIAILVVCSTSLSTAIVGAGLWYVLQWLQFPLDFIYCLLFGALISPTDPIAVLAIVKKLNAPEQVAIQIEGESLFNDGFGLVLFVTLFGIAFGTAEPSIGSIGLLFLQEAIGGIVYGLGLGLLAHILIKATQDASLELLTTLTIPTAGFVFAEVIHVSGPLAMVVAGIFIANKSIHPYMSPRDREKFEGFWHLIDEFLNSLLFLLIGLVMITFTFHIEDGVIMLAAIGVVLAARFISIALPYMAMWPWRSYNPMSVPILTWGGLRGGLALAMAMSVPEGEMLFADKGIDVREAILVMTYAVVLFSILVQGSTIVPLIERAKRFNSGNSTQ
;
A
#
# COMPACT_ATOMS: atom_id res chain seq x y z
N MET A 1 -1.80 -4.21 27.44
CA MET A 1 -0.35 -4.49 27.30
C MET A 1 0.27 -3.30 26.59
N ASP A 2 1.48 -2.90 26.98
CA ASP A 2 2.17 -1.78 26.35
C ASP A 2 2.51 -2.11 24.89
N ALA A 3 2.53 -1.09 24.01
CA ALA A 3 2.84 -1.21 22.58
C ALA A 3 4.14 -2.01 22.31
N TYR A 4 5.10 -1.93 23.24
CA TYR A 4 6.34 -2.70 23.24
C TYR A 4 6.10 -4.22 23.21
N ASN A 5 5.27 -4.76 24.12
CA ASN A 5 5.02 -6.20 24.20
C ASN A 5 4.36 -6.71 22.93
N THR A 6 3.41 -5.94 22.40
CA THR A 6 2.73 -6.26 21.15
C THR A 6 3.73 -6.38 19.99
N LEU A 7 4.62 -5.40 19.82
CA LEU A 7 5.62 -5.42 18.76
C LEU A 7 6.59 -6.61 18.88
N CYS A 8 7.00 -6.96 20.11
CA CYS A 8 7.83 -8.15 20.35
C CYS A 8 7.14 -9.46 19.94
N TYR A 9 5.86 -9.66 20.31
CA TYR A 9 5.13 -10.87 19.96
C TYR A 9 4.86 -10.97 18.46
N LEU A 10 4.45 -9.87 17.82
CA LEU A 10 4.23 -9.83 16.37
C LEU A 10 5.52 -10.12 15.60
N GLY A 11 6.65 -9.53 16.03
CA GLY A 11 7.96 -9.76 15.41
C GLY A 11 8.40 -11.21 15.53
N ALA A 12 8.25 -11.81 16.71
CA ALA A 12 8.56 -13.22 16.91
C ALA A 12 7.67 -14.13 16.05
N ALA A 13 6.37 -13.86 15.98
CA ALA A 13 5.43 -14.64 15.16
C ALA A 13 5.77 -14.54 13.67
N ALA A 14 6.04 -13.33 13.15
CA ALA A 14 6.42 -13.11 11.75
C ALA A 14 7.69 -13.90 11.40
N LEU A 15 8.70 -13.86 12.27
CA LEU A 15 9.96 -14.58 12.07
C LEU A 15 9.77 -16.11 12.05
N VAL A 16 8.97 -16.65 12.97
CA VAL A 16 8.67 -18.09 13.02
C VAL A 16 7.99 -18.53 11.72
N ILE A 17 6.98 -17.78 11.26
CA ILE A 17 6.26 -18.10 10.02
C ILE A 17 7.20 -18.01 8.82
N ALA A 18 8.06 -17.00 8.76
CA ALA A 18 9.05 -16.86 7.68
C ALA A 18 10.02 -18.06 7.63
N HIS A 19 10.51 -18.53 8.78
CA HIS A 19 11.38 -19.72 8.85
C HIS A 19 10.64 -21.01 8.43
N VAL A 20 9.39 -21.17 8.84
CA VAL A 20 8.55 -22.30 8.42
C VAL A 20 8.33 -22.26 6.91
N ASN A 21 8.05 -21.08 6.34
CA ASN A 21 7.89 -20.90 4.89
C ASN A 21 9.18 -21.22 4.13
N GLN A 22 10.35 -20.77 4.61
CA GLN A 22 11.62 -21.12 3.97
C GLN A 22 11.89 -22.63 3.98
N ARG A 23 11.47 -23.33 5.03
CA ARG A 23 11.73 -24.78 5.18
C ARG A 23 10.74 -25.65 4.39
N PHE A 24 9.48 -25.27 4.34
CA PHE A 24 8.41 -26.12 3.81
C PHE A 24 7.63 -25.51 2.64
N GLY A 25 7.70 -24.20 2.45
CA GLY A 25 6.97 -23.45 1.43
C GLY A 25 7.83 -23.06 0.23
N LYS A 26 7.17 -22.70 -0.87
CA LYS A 26 7.79 -22.07 -2.06
C LYS A 26 7.17 -20.71 -2.39
N LEU A 27 6.29 -20.22 -1.51
CA LEU A 27 5.61 -18.95 -1.67
C LEU A 27 6.54 -17.82 -1.25
N GLN A 28 6.28 -16.64 -1.78
CA GLN A 28 6.89 -15.42 -1.27
C GLN A 28 6.50 -15.19 0.20
N ASN A 29 7.44 -14.72 1.01
CA ASN A 29 7.27 -14.58 2.46
C ASN A 29 6.02 -13.78 2.84
N THR A 30 5.76 -12.64 2.21
CA THR A 30 4.59 -11.78 2.51
C THR A 30 3.26 -12.51 2.27
N ILE A 31 3.14 -13.23 1.16
CA ILE A 31 1.96 -14.04 0.82
C ILE A 31 1.81 -15.20 1.83
N ALA A 32 2.92 -15.87 2.17
CA ALA A 32 2.91 -16.97 3.13
C ALA A 32 2.51 -16.53 4.54
N ILE A 33 3.06 -15.40 5.01
CA ILE A 33 2.73 -14.80 6.31
C ILE A 33 1.24 -14.46 6.37
N THR A 34 0.73 -13.78 5.33
CA THR A 34 -0.70 -13.44 5.25
C THR A 34 -1.58 -14.69 5.24
N ALA A 35 -1.24 -15.70 4.43
CA ALA A 35 -2.01 -16.94 4.36
C ALA A 35 -2.05 -17.68 5.70
N PHE A 36 -0.90 -17.81 6.36
CA PHE A 36 -0.81 -18.50 7.65
C PHE A 36 -1.59 -17.77 8.76
N THR A 37 -1.50 -16.45 8.80
CA THR A 37 -2.17 -15.62 9.82
C THR A 37 -3.68 -15.57 9.60
N VAL A 38 -4.14 -15.49 8.36
CA VAL A 38 -5.56 -15.64 8.04
C VAL A 38 -6.07 -17.02 8.44
N LEU A 39 -5.39 -18.11 8.05
CA LEU A 39 -5.80 -19.46 8.43
C LEU A 39 -5.86 -19.64 9.95
N SER A 40 -4.86 -19.14 10.66
CA SER A 40 -4.82 -19.17 12.13
C SER A 40 -5.99 -18.40 12.73
N SER A 41 -6.31 -17.23 12.18
CA SER A 41 -7.44 -16.42 12.61
C SER A 41 -8.79 -17.12 12.36
N ILE A 42 -8.98 -17.81 11.23
CA ILE A 42 -10.19 -18.64 10.98
C ILE A 42 -10.31 -19.73 12.05
N VAL A 43 -9.21 -20.44 12.35
CA VAL A 43 -9.20 -21.50 13.35
C VAL A 43 -9.54 -20.95 14.73
N ILE A 44 -8.96 -19.81 15.12
CA ILE A 44 -9.24 -19.14 16.40
C ILE A 44 -10.72 -18.75 16.50
N ILE A 45 -11.27 -18.10 15.47
CA ILE A 45 -12.69 -17.71 15.43
C ILE A 45 -13.60 -18.95 15.48
N GLY A 46 -13.27 -20.00 14.73
CA GLY A 46 -14.04 -21.25 14.69
C GLY A 46 -14.05 -21.99 16.03
N LEU A 47 -12.90 -22.10 16.69
CA LEU A 47 -12.78 -22.71 18.02
C LEU A 47 -13.49 -21.88 19.09
N GLY A 48 -13.47 -20.54 18.98
CA GLY A 48 -14.24 -19.65 19.84
C GLY A 48 -15.75 -19.90 19.74
N LYS A 49 -16.29 -20.08 18.52
CA LYS A 49 -17.70 -20.41 18.31
C LYS A 49 -18.12 -21.78 18.84
N LEU A 50 -17.18 -22.74 18.89
CA LEU A 50 -17.42 -24.09 19.42
C LEU A 50 -17.37 -24.16 20.96
N GLY A 51 -17.10 -23.04 21.64
CA GLY A 51 -16.99 -23.00 23.10
C GLY A 51 -15.78 -23.76 23.66
N ALA A 52 -14.82 -24.14 22.81
CA ALA A 52 -13.62 -24.88 23.21
C ALA A 52 -12.68 -24.03 24.10
N PHE A 53 -12.81 -22.71 24.03
CA PHE A 53 -12.17 -21.73 24.89
C PHE A 53 -13.28 -20.85 25.46
N GLY A 54 -13.26 -20.55 26.76
CA GLY A 54 -14.26 -19.68 27.40
C GLY A 54 -14.38 -18.30 26.72
N HIS A 55 -15.45 -17.56 27.03
CA HIS A 55 -15.96 -16.35 26.36
C HIS A 55 -14.99 -15.16 26.09
N SER A 56 -13.69 -15.28 26.37
CA SER A 56 -12.69 -14.28 26.00
C SER A 56 -11.39 -14.99 25.61
N LEU A 57 -11.20 -15.21 24.30
CA LEU A 57 -9.86 -15.48 23.80
C LEU A 57 -9.03 -14.23 24.12
N ALA A 58 -8.05 -14.35 25.02
CA ALA A 58 -7.14 -13.26 25.35
C ALA A 58 -6.49 -12.63 24.10
N ILE A 59 -6.46 -13.37 22.99
CA ILE A 59 -6.01 -12.91 21.66
C ILE A 59 -6.99 -11.91 21.03
N VAL A 60 -8.31 -12.09 21.18
CA VAL A 60 -9.35 -11.16 20.66
C VAL A 60 -9.29 -9.85 21.45
N ASP A 61 -9.24 -9.95 22.78
CA ASP A 61 -9.06 -8.77 23.64
C ASP A 61 -7.72 -8.10 23.37
N TRP A 62 -6.66 -8.87 23.13
CA TRP A 62 -5.36 -8.30 22.76
C TRP A 62 -5.42 -7.57 21.41
N MET A 63 -5.97 -8.19 20.37
CA MET A 63 -6.09 -7.60 19.04
C MET A 63 -6.96 -6.34 19.01
N SER A 64 -8.09 -6.34 19.72
CA SER A 64 -8.97 -5.16 19.81
C SER A 64 -8.33 -3.98 20.54
N ASN A 65 -7.35 -4.25 21.42
CA ASN A 65 -6.56 -3.22 22.10
C ASN A 65 -5.36 -2.72 21.28
N ILE A 66 -5.02 -3.36 20.15
CA ILE A 66 -3.97 -2.85 19.26
C ILE A 66 -4.58 -1.73 18.43
N ASN A 67 -4.07 -0.50 18.62
CA ASN A 67 -4.37 0.59 17.70
C ASN A 67 -3.59 0.37 16.38
N PHE A 68 -4.16 -0.46 15.52
CA PHE A 68 -3.60 -0.84 14.22
C PHE A 68 -3.40 0.37 13.31
N GLN A 69 -4.34 1.31 13.35
CA GLN A 69 -4.27 2.56 12.58
C GLN A 69 -2.99 3.33 12.95
N SER A 70 -2.76 3.63 14.22
CA SER A 70 -1.57 4.37 14.65
C SER A 70 -0.29 3.57 14.42
N LEU A 71 -0.30 2.26 14.67
CA LEU A 71 0.87 1.42 14.43
C LEU A 71 1.30 1.43 12.96
N LEU A 72 0.34 1.34 12.02
CA LEU A 72 0.64 1.36 10.59
C LEU A 72 0.91 2.76 10.07
N LEU A 73 0.00 3.72 10.25
CA LEU A 73 0.10 5.06 9.65
C LEU A 73 1.21 5.90 10.28
N GLU A 74 1.30 5.92 11.60
CA GLU A 74 2.27 6.76 12.32
C GLU A 74 3.60 6.01 12.53
N GLY A 75 3.55 4.69 12.75
CA GLY A 75 4.73 3.90 13.10
C GLY A 75 5.51 3.32 11.91
N MET A 76 4.84 2.82 10.88
CA MET A 76 5.47 1.99 9.84
C MET A 76 5.50 2.64 8.46
N LEU A 77 4.45 3.39 8.11
CA LEU A 77 4.26 3.94 6.76
C LEU A 77 5.42 4.82 6.32
N GLY A 78 5.88 5.72 7.20
CA GLY A 78 7.02 6.59 6.90
C GLY A 78 8.27 5.81 6.52
N PHE A 79 8.56 4.73 7.25
CA PHE A 79 9.73 3.88 7.00
C PHE A 79 9.60 3.10 5.69
N LEU A 80 8.43 2.47 5.44
CA LEU A 80 8.20 1.67 4.24
C LEU A 80 8.32 2.51 2.96
N LEU A 81 7.72 3.71 2.97
CA LEU A 81 7.76 4.61 1.82
C LEU A 81 9.13 5.24 1.61
N PHE A 82 9.84 5.58 2.69
CA PHE A 82 11.21 6.06 2.61
C PHE A 82 12.14 4.97 2.06
N ALA A 83 12.04 3.73 2.57
CA ALA A 83 12.81 2.60 2.10
C ALA A 83 12.50 2.26 0.63
N GLY A 84 11.23 2.28 0.23
CA GLY A 84 10.82 2.16 -1.16
C GLY A 84 11.43 3.24 -2.05
N GLY A 85 11.46 4.49 -1.58
CA GLY A 85 12.13 5.60 -2.26
C GLY A 85 13.64 5.43 -2.39
N LEU A 86 14.30 4.82 -1.40
CA LEU A 86 15.74 4.54 -1.46
C LEU A 86 16.11 3.51 -2.54
N GLY A 87 15.20 2.58 -2.86
CA GLY A 87 15.41 1.56 -3.90
C GLY A 87 15.34 2.09 -5.33
N ILE A 88 14.87 3.33 -5.52
CA ILE A 88 14.61 3.91 -6.83
C ILE A 88 15.86 4.47 -7.49
N ASN A 89 16.11 4.05 -8.73
CA ASN A 89 17.14 4.64 -9.59
C ASN A 89 16.52 5.62 -10.60
N LEU A 90 16.76 6.92 -10.41
CA LEU A 90 16.20 7.99 -11.27
C LEU A 90 16.67 7.91 -12.72
N LYS A 91 17.86 7.37 -12.99
CA LYS A 91 18.36 7.21 -14.37
C LYS A 91 17.56 6.16 -15.14
N HIS A 92 17.11 5.10 -14.45
CA HIS A 92 16.29 4.05 -15.07
C HIS A 92 14.83 4.52 -15.20
N LEU A 93 14.32 5.27 -14.22
CA LEU A 93 12.98 5.87 -14.29
C LEU A 93 12.86 6.98 -15.34
N SER A 94 13.94 7.72 -15.65
CA SER A 94 13.85 8.88 -16.53
C SER A 94 13.36 8.54 -17.94
N ASP A 95 13.57 7.30 -18.38
CA ASP A 95 13.14 6.79 -19.68
C ASP A 95 11.63 6.56 -19.79
N GLN A 96 10.95 6.50 -18.64
CA GLN A 96 9.51 6.24 -18.51
C GLN A 96 8.80 7.21 -17.56
N ARG A 97 9.42 8.37 -17.26
CA ARG A 97 8.90 9.33 -16.28
C ARG A 97 7.50 9.86 -16.62
N ARG A 98 7.19 9.99 -17.91
CA ARG A 98 5.88 10.51 -18.37
C ARG A 98 4.81 9.45 -18.17
N GLU A 99 5.12 8.23 -18.55
CA GLU A 99 4.27 7.05 -18.39
C GLU A 99 3.93 6.84 -16.92
N ILE A 100 4.93 6.86 -16.04
CA ILE A 100 4.73 6.70 -14.60
C ILE A 100 3.91 7.85 -14.03
N ALA A 101 4.20 9.11 -14.40
CA ALA A 101 3.42 10.25 -13.93
C ALA A 101 1.94 10.16 -14.37
N ILE A 102 1.68 9.73 -15.62
CA ILE A 102 0.32 9.51 -16.13
C ILE A 102 -0.36 8.38 -15.35
N LEU A 103 0.34 7.28 -15.08
CA LEU A 103 -0.24 6.19 -14.30
C LEU A 103 -0.55 6.64 -12.86
N VAL A 104 0.40 7.27 -12.17
CA VAL A 104 0.20 7.73 -10.79
C VAL A 104 -0.95 8.71 -10.68
N VAL A 105 -1.02 9.73 -11.55
CA VAL A 105 -2.04 10.78 -11.44
C VAL A 105 -3.35 10.35 -12.10
N CYS A 106 -3.30 9.97 -13.38
CA CYS A 106 -4.51 9.69 -14.15
C CYS A 106 -5.10 8.31 -13.80
N SER A 107 -4.30 7.23 -13.72
CA SER A 107 -4.83 5.90 -13.39
C SER A 107 -5.39 5.88 -11.97
N THR A 108 -4.69 6.44 -10.98
CA THR A 108 -5.19 6.45 -9.58
C THR A 108 -6.46 7.27 -9.42
N SER A 109 -6.52 8.48 -10.00
CA SER A 109 -7.72 9.34 -9.93
C SER A 109 -8.90 8.70 -10.67
N LEU A 110 -8.63 8.11 -11.84
CA LEU A 110 -9.65 7.42 -12.62
C LEU A 110 -10.12 6.15 -11.92
N SER A 111 -9.22 5.39 -11.30
CA SER A 111 -9.56 4.21 -10.50
C SER A 111 -10.45 4.62 -9.33
N THR A 112 -10.11 5.69 -8.61
CA THR A 112 -10.93 6.25 -7.52
C THR A 112 -12.35 6.56 -8.00
N ALA A 113 -12.48 7.28 -9.12
CA ALA A 113 -13.77 7.65 -9.69
C ALA A 113 -14.58 6.43 -10.16
N ILE A 114 -13.95 5.48 -10.87
CA ILE A 114 -14.63 4.29 -11.41
C ILE A 114 -15.02 3.34 -10.27
N VAL A 115 -14.16 3.13 -9.27
CA VAL A 115 -14.50 2.33 -8.09
C VAL A 115 -15.66 2.98 -7.36
N GLY A 116 -15.61 4.28 -7.08
CA GLY A 116 -16.69 4.97 -6.37
C GLY A 116 -18.02 4.94 -7.12
N ALA A 117 -18.03 5.27 -8.41
CA ALA A 117 -19.24 5.22 -9.23
C ALA A 117 -19.76 3.80 -9.45
N GLY A 118 -18.87 2.85 -9.75
CA GLY A 118 -19.22 1.45 -9.97
C GLY A 118 -19.75 0.79 -8.71
N LEU A 119 -19.11 1.03 -7.56
CA LEU A 119 -19.55 0.50 -6.29
C LEU A 119 -20.89 1.11 -5.89
N TRP A 120 -21.04 2.43 -5.99
CA TRP A 120 -22.32 3.09 -5.71
C TRP A 120 -23.45 2.51 -6.56
N TYR A 121 -23.25 2.38 -7.87
CA TYR A 121 -24.25 1.79 -8.76
C TYR A 121 -24.64 0.35 -8.37
N VAL A 122 -23.64 -0.49 -8.08
CA VAL A 122 -23.87 -1.89 -7.68
C VAL A 122 -24.55 -1.98 -6.31
N LEU A 123 -24.15 -1.17 -5.33
CA LEU A 123 -24.73 -1.17 -3.99
C LEU A 123 -26.17 -0.67 -3.99
N GLN A 124 -26.49 0.37 -4.77
CA GLN A 124 -27.88 0.84 -4.95
C GLN A 124 -28.75 -0.26 -5.57
N TRP A 125 -28.22 -1.01 -6.54
CA TRP A 125 -28.92 -2.15 -7.12
C TRP A 125 -29.17 -3.27 -6.08
N LEU A 126 -28.20 -3.49 -5.19
CA LEU A 126 -28.28 -4.44 -4.07
C LEU A 126 -29.11 -3.92 -2.87
N GLN A 127 -29.72 -2.73 -2.96
CA GLN A 127 -30.46 -2.08 -1.88
C GLN A 127 -29.60 -1.82 -0.62
N PHE A 128 -28.31 -1.57 -0.81
CA PHE A 128 -27.37 -1.24 0.24
C PHE A 128 -27.15 0.29 0.27
N PRO A 129 -27.62 1.01 1.31
CA PRO A 129 -27.73 2.47 1.30
C PRO A 129 -26.40 3.16 1.64
N LEU A 130 -25.34 2.88 0.88
CA LEU A 130 -24.06 3.58 1.02
C LEU A 130 -24.03 4.82 0.12
N ASP A 131 -23.82 5.99 0.71
CA ASP A 131 -23.77 7.24 -0.05
C ASP A 131 -22.57 7.28 -1.00
N PHE A 132 -22.74 8.06 -2.07
CA PHE A 132 -21.74 8.19 -3.13
C PHE A 132 -20.39 8.69 -2.61
N ILE A 133 -20.37 9.58 -1.61
CA ILE A 133 -19.14 10.11 -1.03
C ILE A 133 -18.31 9.03 -0.33
N TYR A 134 -18.94 8.10 0.39
CA TYR A 134 -18.25 6.97 1.02
C TYR A 134 -17.76 5.97 -0.02
N CYS A 135 -18.49 5.81 -1.13
CA CYS A 135 -18.02 4.99 -2.25
C CYS A 135 -16.78 5.61 -2.92
N LEU A 136 -16.75 6.93 -3.12
CA LEU A 136 -15.56 7.64 -3.60
C LEU A 136 -14.40 7.55 -2.63
N LEU A 137 -14.67 7.69 -1.32
CA LEU A 137 -13.68 7.51 -0.26
C LEU A 137 -13.08 6.10 -0.29
N PHE A 138 -13.93 5.08 -0.43
CA PHE A 138 -13.51 3.68 -0.65
C PHE A 138 -12.68 3.53 -1.93
N GLY A 139 -13.06 4.21 -3.01
CA GLY A 139 -12.28 4.27 -4.23
C GLY A 139 -10.87 4.82 -4.00
N ALA A 140 -10.73 5.90 -3.23
CA ALA A 140 -9.43 6.52 -2.97
C ALA A 140 -8.53 5.65 -2.10
N LEU A 141 -9.08 4.99 -1.07
CA LEU A 141 -8.28 4.14 -0.20
C LEU A 141 -7.83 2.83 -0.87
N ILE A 142 -8.57 2.31 -1.86
CA ILE A 142 -8.26 1.03 -2.52
C ILE A 142 -7.52 1.16 -3.85
N SER A 143 -7.44 2.37 -4.40
CA SER A 143 -6.73 2.68 -5.65
C SER A 143 -5.20 2.54 -5.55
N PRO A 144 -4.52 2.99 -4.47
CA PRO A 144 -3.09 2.73 -4.32
C PRO A 144 -2.77 1.24 -4.21
N THR A 145 -1.59 0.86 -4.71
CA THR A 145 -1.17 -0.54 -4.83
C THR A 145 0.19 -0.76 -4.20
N ASP A 146 0.36 -1.92 -3.59
CA ASP A 146 1.59 -2.35 -2.94
C ASP A 146 2.46 -3.16 -3.92
N PRO A 147 3.69 -2.69 -4.23
CA PRO A 147 4.57 -3.37 -5.17
C PRO A 147 5.30 -4.54 -4.53
N ILE A 148 5.40 -4.63 -3.20
CA ILE A 148 6.43 -5.43 -2.52
C ILE A 148 6.34 -6.90 -2.89
N ALA A 149 5.13 -7.46 -2.87
CA ALA A 149 4.94 -8.85 -3.22
C ALA A 149 5.33 -9.09 -4.70
N VAL A 150 4.69 -8.37 -5.61
CA VAL A 150 4.85 -8.59 -7.05
C VAL A 150 6.24 -8.22 -7.54
N LEU A 151 6.85 -7.17 -7.02
CA LEU A 151 8.17 -6.70 -7.41
C LEU A 151 9.25 -7.74 -7.11
N ALA A 152 9.18 -8.43 -5.96
CA ALA A 152 10.13 -9.50 -5.68
C ALA A 152 9.96 -10.68 -6.65
N ILE A 153 8.72 -11.03 -7.02
CA ILE A 153 8.45 -12.07 -8.04
C ILE A 153 8.98 -11.64 -9.41
N VAL A 154 8.74 -10.39 -9.81
CA VAL A 154 9.17 -9.77 -11.05
C VAL A 154 10.71 -9.76 -11.16
N LYS A 155 11.41 -9.35 -10.10
CA LYS A 155 12.89 -9.36 -10.01
C LYS A 155 13.42 -10.80 -10.06
N LYS A 156 12.84 -11.72 -9.27
CA LYS A 156 13.24 -13.15 -9.27
C LYS A 156 13.07 -13.83 -10.63
N LEU A 157 12.02 -13.48 -11.37
CA LEU A 157 11.74 -14.05 -12.68
C LEU A 157 12.48 -13.34 -13.81
N ASN A 158 13.25 -12.27 -13.56
CA ASN A 158 13.86 -11.45 -14.61
C ASN A 158 12.84 -11.03 -15.67
N ALA A 159 11.74 -10.41 -15.23
CA ALA A 159 10.73 -9.88 -16.16
C ALA A 159 11.33 -8.76 -17.04
N PRO A 160 10.65 -8.38 -18.14
CA PRO A 160 11.04 -7.22 -18.93
C PRO A 160 11.27 -5.98 -18.06
N GLU A 161 12.42 -5.33 -18.23
CA GLU A 161 12.84 -4.17 -17.43
C GLU A 161 11.78 -3.07 -17.43
N GLN A 162 11.12 -2.85 -18.58
CA GLN A 162 10.05 -1.86 -18.68
C GLN A 162 8.88 -2.11 -17.72
N VAL A 163 8.48 -3.38 -17.57
CA VAL A 163 7.37 -3.77 -16.68
C VAL A 163 7.80 -3.64 -15.22
N ALA A 164 9.03 -4.01 -14.88
CA ALA A 164 9.57 -3.85 -13.53
C ALA A 164 9.62 -2.38 -13.11
N ILE A 165 10.13 -1.51 -13.97
CA ILE A 165 10.20 -0.06 -13.75
C ILE A 165 8.79 0.54 -13.58
N GLN A 166 7.82 0.10 -14.39
CA GLN A 166 6.43 0.57 -14.30
C GLN A 166 5.78 0.16 -12.97
N ILE A 167 5.94 -1.10 -12.55
CA ILE A 167 5.37 -1.59 -11.27
C ILE A 167 6.00 -0.84 -10.09
N GLU A 168 7.33 -0.74 -10.06
CA GLU A 168 8.07 -0.11 -8.97
C GLU A 168 7.75 1.38 -8.87
N GLY A 169 7.74 2.09 -10.00
CA GLY A 169 7.44 3.52 -10.05
C GLY A 169 5.97 3.82 -9.76
N GLU A 170 5.01 3.14 -10.39
CA GLU A 170 3.59 3.43 -10.19
C GLU A 170 3.16 3.20 -8.75
N SER A 171 3.56 2.07 -8.16
CA SER A 171 3.13 1.70 -6.81
C SER A 171 3.77 2.58 -5.73
N LEU A 172 5.04 2.96 -5.86
CA LEU A 172 5.67 3.81 -4.85
C LEU A 172 5.05 5.21 -4.77
N PHE A 173 4.80 5.83 -5.93
CA PHE A 173 4.22 7.17 -5.98
C PHE A 173 2.70 7.17 -5.76
N ASN A 174 2.01 6.08 -6.10
CA ASN A 174 0.57 5.99 -5.89
C ASN A 174 0.19 5.91 -4.41
N ASP A 175 1.01 5.32 -3.53
CA ASP A 175 0.73 5.29 -2.09
C ASP A 175 0.64 6.71 -1.52
N GLY A 176 1.61 7.57 -1.86
CA GLY A 176 1.60 8.98 -1.47
C GLY A 176 0.43 9.75 -2.09
N PHE A 177 0.19 9.58 -3.40
CA PHE A 177 -0.89 10.29 -4.10
C PHE A 177 -2.30 9.83 -3.65
N GLY A 178 -2.47 8.53 -3.43
CA GLY A 178 -3.71 7.91 -2.98
C GLY A 178 -4.08 8.35 -1.57
N LEU A 179 -3.11 8.48 -0.66
CA LEU A 179 -3.38 9.07 0.65
C LEU A 179 -3.85 10.52 0.55
N VAL A 180 -3.24 11.34 -0.33
CA VAL A 180 -3.69 12.73 -0.53
C VAL A 180 -5.14 12.77 -1.04
N LEU A 181 -5.51 11.90 -2.00
CA LEU A 181 -6.90 11.76 -2.43
C LEU A 181 -7.82 11.33 -1.29
N PHE A 182 -7.39 10.36 -0.48
CA PHE A 182 -8.16 9.89 0.67
C PHE A 182 -8.40 10.99 1.70
N VAL A 183 -7.36 11.70 2.16
CA VAL A 183 -7.48 12.79 3.14
C VAL A 183 -8.40 13.90 2.62
N THR A 184 -8.28 14.23 1.32
CA THR A 184 -9.14 15.22 0.68
C THR A 184 -10.61 14.79 0.70
N LEU A 185 -10.92 13.55 0.29
CA LEU A 185 -12.28 13.02 0.29
C LEU A 185 -12.82 12.77 1.70
N PHE A 186 -11.95 12.39 2.64
CA PHE A 186 -12.29 12.20 4.05
C PHE A 186 -12.74 13.52 4.67
N GLY A 187 -12.02 14.61 4.41
CA GLY A 187 -12.40 15.95 4.88
C GLY A 187 -13.75 16.43 4.31
N ILE A 188 -14.08 16.02 3.08
CA ILE A 188 -15.39 16.28 2.47
C ILE A 188 -16.49 15.42 3.10
N ALA A 189 -16.22 14.14 3.33
CA ALA A 189 -17.19 13.18 3.87
C ALA A 189 -17.57 13.51 5.33
N PHE A 190 -16.58 13.86 6.16
CA PHE A 190 -16.75 14.02 7.61
C PHE A 190 -16.64 15.48 8.10
N GLY A 191 -16.60 16.45 7.18
CA GLY A 191 -16.93 17.85 7.50
C GLY A 191 -15.85 18.69 8.21
N THR A 192 -14.56 18.50 7.93
CA THR A 192 -13.51 19.41 8.44
C THR A 192 -13.30 20.66 7.58
N ALA A 193 -13.87 20.72 6.38
CA ALA A 193 -13.75 21.86 5.47
C ALA A 193 -15.11 22.24 4.84
N GLU A 194 -15.37 23.53 4.64
CA GLU A 194 -16.52 23.97 3.83
C GLU A 194 -16.37 23.41 2.41
N PRO A 195 -17.37 22.70 1.87
CA PRO A 195 -17.29 22.04 0.57
C PRO A 195 -17.42 23.07 -0.56
N SER A 196 -16.35 23.81 -0.81
CA SER A 196 -16.17 24.60 -2.02
C SER A 196 -15.12 23.93 -2.91
N ILE A 197 -15.33 23.96 -4.22
CA ILE A 197 -14.37 23.41 -5.19
C ILE A 197 -12.98 24.06 -5.01
N GLY A 198 -12.95 25.33 -4.60
CA GLY A 198 -11.71 26.07 -4.32
C GLY A 198 -10.97 25.58 -3.07
N SER A 199 -11.66 25.37 -1.95
CA SER A 199 -11.06 24.87 -0.71
C SER A 199 -10.53 23.45 -0.85
N ILE A 200 -11.26 22.59 -1.56
CA ILE A 200 -10.85 21.21 -1.86
C ILE A 200 -9.60 21.21 -2.74
N GLY A 201 -9.60 22.01 -3.81
CA GLY A 201 -8.44 22.14 -4.69
C GLY A 201 -7.20 22.67 -3.96
N LEU A 202 -7.39 23.63 -3.06
CA LEU A 202 -6.32 24.19 -2.24
C LEU A 202 -5.75 23.18 -1.24
N LEU A 203 -6.60 22.43 -0.53
CA LEU A 203 -6.18 21.37 0.38
C LEU A 203 -5.35 20.31 -0.36
N PHE A 204 -5.87 19.83 -1.50
CA PHE A 204 -5.15 18.86 -2.33
C PHE A 204 -3.79 19.39 -2.79
N LEU A 205 -3.74 20.65 -3.25
CA LEU A 205 -2.50 21.29 -3.70
C LEU A 205 -1.50 21.45 -2.56
N GLN A 206 -1.98 21.85 -1.38
CA GLN A 206 -1.16 21.98 -0.17
C GLN A 206 -0.56 20.64 0.24
N GLU A 207 -1.37 19.59 0.32
CA GLU A 207 -0.94 18.25 0.68
C GLU A 207 0.08 17.69 -0.32
N ALA A 208 -0.25 17.74 -1.62
CA ALA A 208 0.59 17.18 -2.67
C ALA A 208 1.87 18.00 -2.92
N ILE A 209 1.74 19.29 -3.22
CA ILE A 209 2.92 20.13 -3.54
C ILE A 209 3.73 20.40 -2.28
N GLY A 210 3.07 20.66 -1.15
CA GLY A 210 3.75 20.84 0.14
C GLY A 210 4.56 19.60 0.52
N GLY A 211 4.01 18.40 0.36
CA GLY A 211 4.73 17.15 0.61
C GLY A 211 5.98 16.99 -0.27
N ILE A 212 5.87 17.31 -1.56
CA ILE A 212 7.01 17.27 -2.49
C ILE A 212 8.10 18.27 -2.10
N VAL A 213 7.72 19.53 -1.87
CA VAL A 213 8.68 20.61 -1.53
C VAL A 213 9.37 20.30 -0.20
N TYR A 214 8.59 19.87 0.80
CA TYR A 214 9.12 19.48 2.10
C TYR A 214 10.04 18.26 2.03
N GLY A 215 9.65 17.21 1.29
CA GLY A 215 10.48 16.03 1.07
C GLY A 215 11.80 16.35 0.37
N LEU A 216 11.80 17.25 -0.62
CA LEU A 216 13.04 17.76 -1.23
C LEU A 216 13.90 18.53 -0.24
N GLY A 217 13.28 19.36 0.62
CA GLY A 217 13.98 20.08 1.69
C GLY A 217 14.65 19.14 2.70
N LEU A 218 13.91 18.12 3.16
CA LEU A 218 14.44 17.06 4.04
C LEU A 218 15.58 16.29 3.36
N GLY A 219 15.40 15.88 2.11
CA GLY A 219 16.41 15.17 1.35
C GLY A 219 17.68 16.00 1.14
N LEU A 220 17.54 17.30 0.89
CA LEU A 220 18.67 18.24 0.77
C LEU A 220 19.40 18.42 2.11
N LEU A 221 18.65 18.60 3.20
CA LEU A 221 19.24 18.71 4.54
C LEU A 221 20.03 17.46 4.89
N ALA A 222 19.43 16.28 4.72
CA ALA A 222 20.09 15.00 4.94
C ALA A 222 21.32 14.82 4.05
N HIS A 223 21.26 15.23 2.77
CA HIS A 223 22.41 15.22 1.88
C HIS A 223 23.58 16.04 2.42
N ILE A 224 23.31 17.24 2.92
CA ILE A 224 24.35 18.12 3.50
C ILE A 224 24.97 17.47 4.75
N LEU A 225 24.14 16.90 5.63
CA LEU A 225 24.60 16.25 6.87
C LEU A 225 25.41 14.97 6.61
N ILE A 226 24.96 14.13 5.68
CA ILE A 226 25.67 12.93 5.24
C ILE A 226 27.03 13.32 4.66
N LYS A 227 27.07 14.32 3.78
CA LYS A 227 28.33 14.77 3.17
C LYS A 227 29.30 15.42 4.15
N ALA A 228 28.80 15.99 5.24
CA ALA A 228 29.62 16.59 6.29
C ALA A 228 30.28 15.56 7.21
N THR A 229 29.88 14.30 7.11
CA THR A 229 30.25 13.21 8.01
C THR A 229 31.16 12.20 7.30
N GLN A 230 32.07 11.55 8.04
CA GLN A 230 32.86 10.40 7.56
C GLN A 230 32.55 9.10 8.33
N ASP A 231 31.64 9.17 9.30
CA ASP A 231 31.17 8.03 10.08
C ASP A 231 29.90 7.43 9.46
N ALA A 232 30.04 6.24 8.89
CA ALA A 232 28.93 5.49 8.27
C ALA A 232 27.75 5.25 9.22
N SER A 233 27.99 5.17 10.53
CA SER A 233 26.92 4.97 11.52
C SER A 233 26.06 6.24 11.63
N LEU A 234 26.70 7.41 11.63
CA LEU A 234 26.00 8.69 11.70
C LEU A 234 25.26 9.00 10.39
N GLU A 235 25.78 8.56 9.24
CA GLU A 235 25.05 8.60 7.96
C GLU A 235 23.73 7.80 8.03
N LEU A 236 23.79 6.56 8.53
CA LEU A 236 22.62 5.71 8.74
C LEU A 236 21.62 6.32 9.72
N LEU A 237 22.10 6.75 10.89
CA LEU A 237 21.26 7.40 11.91
C LEU A 237 20.60 8.67 11.37
N THR A 238 21.30 9.46 10.56
CA THR A 238 20.73 10.64 9.90
C THR A 238 19.54 10.23 9.03
N THR A 239 19.67 9.16 8.23
CA THR A 239 18.55 8.68 7.40
C THR A 239 17.38 8.14 8.22
N LEU A 240 17.61 7.55 9.39
CA LEU A 240 16.54 7.11 10.30
C LEU A 240 15.72 8.28 10.87
N THR A 241 16.31 9.48 11.00
CA THR A 241 15.57 10.66 11.48
C THR A 241 14.47 11.13 10.52
N ILE A 242 14.58 10.75 9.24
CA ILE A 242 13.67 11.20 8.18
C ILE A 242 12.29 10.55 8.32
N PRO A 243 12.13 9.21 8.31
CA PRO A 243 10.83 8.58 8.51
C PRO A 243 10.31 8.65 9.95
N THR A 244 11.09 9.19 10.89
CA THR A 244 10.65 9.42 12.28
C THR A 244 10.29 10.89 12.49
N ALA A 245 11.26 11.72 12.85
CA ALA A 245 11.05 13.15 13.12
C ALA A 245 10.57 13.90 11.88
N GLY A 246 11.12 13.58 10.70
CA GLY A 246 10.72 14.22 9.44
C GLY A 246 9.26 13.93 9.07
N PHE A 247 8.78 12.71 9.31
CA PHE A 247 7.39 12.31 9.07
C PHE A 247 6.42 13.05 10.01
N VAL A 248 6.67 13.01 11.32
CA VAL A 248 5.84 13.69 12.32
C VAL A 248 5.79 15.20 12.08
N PHE A 249 6.92 15.81 11.70
CA PHE A 249 6.94 17.24 11.41
C PHE A 249 6.15 17.61 10.14
N ALA A 250 6.00 16.69 9.18
CA ALA A 250 5.14 16.91 8.00
C ALA A 250 3.68 17.13 8.41
N GLU A 251 3.20 16.36 9.38
CA GLU A 251 1.84 16.49 9.92
C GLU A 251 1.62 17.84 10.61
N VAL A 252 2.63 18.31 11.36
CA VAL A 252 2.60 19.62 12.05
C VAL A 252 2.47 20.78 11.06
N ILE A 253 3.10 20.69 9.90
CA ILE A 253 3.01 21.72 8.84
C ILE A 253 1.86 21.45 7.86
N HIS A 254 1.02 20.45 8.13
CA HIS A 254 -0.13 20.06 7.30
C HIS A 254 0.24 19.80 5.83
N VAL A 255 1.24 18.94 5.62
CA VAL A 255 1.61 18.42 4.29
C VAL A 255 1.72 16.90 4.31
N SER A 256 1.69 16.28 3.13
CA SER A 256 1.72 14.83 3.01
C SER A 256 3.06 14.23 3.45
N GLY A 257 3.09 13.64 4.65
CA GLY A 257 4.23 12.89 5.18
C GLY A 257 4.67 11.74 4.26
N PRO A 258 3.77 10.85 3.83
CA PRO A 258 4.04 9.80 2.86
C PRO A 258 4.72 10.28 1.57
N LEU A 259 4.18 11.31 0.93
CA LEU A 259 4.77 11.86 -0.29
C LEU A 259 6.15 12.49 -0.01
N ALA A 260 6.31 13.16 1.14
CA ALA A 260 7.60 13.69 1.56
C ALA A 260 8.65 12.60 1.76
N MET A 261 8.29 11.44 2.33
CA MET A 261 9.21 10.32 2.54
C MET A 261 9.67 9.69 1.23
N VAL A 262 8.74 9.48 0.28
CA VAL A 262 9.08 9.00 -1.07
C VAL A 262 10.06 9.95 -1.73
N VAL A 263 9.76 11.24 -1.74
CA VAL A 263 10.59 12.25 -2.39
C VAL A 263 11.97 12.39 -1.72
N ALA A 264 12.03 12.38 -0.38
CA ALA A 264 13.28 12.43 0.37
C ALA A 264 14.14 11.18 0.11
N GLY A 265 13.54 9.98 0.12
CA GLY A 265 14.23 8.71 -0.15
C GLY A 265 14.84 8.68 -1.55
N ILE A 266 14.04 9.04 -2.57
CA ILE A 266 14.51 9.12 -3.97
C ILE A 266 15.65 10.12 -4.11
N PHE A 267 15.53 11.30 -3.48
CA PHE A 267 16.57 12.32 -3.53
C PHE A 267 17.88 11.81 -2.93
N ILE A 268 17.83 11.21 -1.73
CA ILE A 268 19.02 10.73 -1.01
C ILE A 268 19.70 9.57 -1.75
N ALA A 269 18.94 8.60 -2.25
CA ALA A 269 19.47 7.51 -3.06
C ALA A 269 20.29 8.02 -4.25
N ASN A 270 19.74 8.98 -4.98
CA ASN A 270 20.30 9.40 -6.26
C ASN A 270 21.32 10.54 -6.15
N LYS A 271 21.24 11.36 -5.11
CA LYS A 271 22.15 12.51 -4.91
C LYS A 271 23.20 12.28 -3.84
N SER A 272 22.96 11.45 -2.84
CA SER A 272 23.91 11.18 -1.76
C SER A 272 24.57 9.82 -1.94
N ILE A 273 23.77 8.75 -1.98
CA ILE A 273 24.27 7.38 -1.85
C ILE A 273 25.02 6.94 -3.11
N HIS A 274 24.36 6.97 -4.28
CA HIS A 274 24.99 6.51 -5.52
C HIS A 274 26.25 7.28 -5.94
N PRO A 275 26.33 8.63 -5.78
CA PRO A 275 27.50 9.37 -6.26
C PRO A 275 28.65 9.48 -5.25
N TYR A 276 28.39 9.44 -3.94
CA TYR A 276 29.38 9.81 -2.92
C TYR A 276 29.83 8.66 -2.02
N MET A 277 29.00 7.62 -1.80
CA MET A 277 29.39 6.52 -0.92
C MET A 277 30.32 5.53 -1.62
N SER A 278 31.27 4.99 -0.87
CA SER A 278 32.09 3.87 -1.34
C SER A 278 31.20 2.63 -1.59
N PRO A 279 31.59 1.70 -2.48
CA PRO A 279 30.81 0.48 -2.71
C PRO A 279 30.51 -0.32 -1.44
N ARG A 280 31.48 -0.35 -0.51
CA ARG A 280 31.37 -1.08 0.76
C ARG A 280 30.38 -0.41 1.72
N ASP A 281 30.40 0.91 1.82
CA ASP A 281 29.49 1.64 2.72
C ASP A 281 28.08 1.67 2.15
N ARG A 282 27.96 1.74 0.82
CA ARG A 282 26.70 1.57 0.11
C ARG A 282 26.08 0.20 0.36
N GLU A 283 26.85 -0.89 0.31
CA GLU A 283 26.35 -2.23 0.60
C GLU A 283 25.82 -2.34 2.04
N LYS A 284 26.53 -1.77 3.02
CA LYS A 284 26.04 -1.70 4.41
C LYS A 284 24.75 -0.88 4.51
N PHE A 285 24.69 0.24 3.80
CA PHE A 285 23.52 1.11 3.79
C PHE A 285 22.29 0.43 3.21
N GLU A 286 22.44 -0.16 2.03
CA GLU A 286 21.37 -0.90 1.35
C GLU A 286 20.95 -2.12 2.18
N GLY A 287 21.90 -2.86 2.75
CA GLY A 287 21.60 -3.99 3.63
C GLY A 287 20.83 -3.60 4.89
N PHE A 288 21.19 -2.49 5.53
CA PHE A 288 20.49 -1.97 6.71
C PHE A 288 19.03 -1.62 6.39
N TRP A 289 18.80 -0.83 5.34
CA TRP A 289 17.45 -0.43 4.96
C TRP A 289 16.62 -1.59 4.41
N HIS A 290 17.25 -2.54 3.71
CA HIS A 290 16.60 -3.77 3.27
C HIS A 290 16.09 -4.60 4.46
N LEU A 291 16.88 -4.73 5.53
CA LEU A 291 16.45 -5.45 6.73
C LEU A 291 15.28 -4.76 7.44
N ILE A 292 15.31 -3.42 7.53
CA ILE A 292 14.18 -2.65 8.11
C ILE A 292 12.92 -2.84 7.27
N ASP A 293 13.03 -2.68 5.95
CA ASP A 293 11.91 -2.84 5.02
C ASP A 293 11.32 -4.25 5.08
N GLU A 294 12.15 -5.30 5.04
CA GLU A 294 11.69 -6.69 5.12
C GLU A 294 11.02 -6.99 6.48
N PHE A 295 11.57 -6.47 7.58
CA PHE A 295 11.00 -6.65 8.92
C PHE A 295 9.63 -5.96 9.05
N LEU A 296 9.54 -4.68 8.66
CA LEU A 296 8.29 -3.91 8.75
C LEU A 296 7.23 -4.48 7.80
N ASN A 297 7.60 -4.92 6.60
CA ASN A 297 6.65 -5.59 5.71
C ASN A 297 6.15 -6.90 6.30
N SER A 298 7.03 -7.71 6.89
CA SER A 298 6.62 -8.95 7.55
C SER A 298 5.62 -8.69 8.69
N LEU A 299 5.83 -7.62 9.48
CA LEU A 299 4.87 -7.17 10.48
C LEU A 299 3.56 -6.70 9.85
N LEU A 300 3.61 -5.90 8.79
CA LEU A 300 2.44 -5.36 8.10
C LEU A 300 1.55 -6.48 7.55
N PHE A 301 2.12 -7.45 6.83
CA PHE A 301 1.36 -8.56 6.26
C PHE A 301 0.83 -9.52 7.33
N LEU A 302 1.55 -9.68 8.45
CA LEU A 302 1.06 -10.44 9.60
C LEU A 302 -0.13 -9.75 10.24
N LEU A 303 -0.01 -8.45 10.46
CA LEU A 303 -1.05 -7.60 11.03
C LEU A 303 -2.31 -7.63 10.16
N ILE A 304 -2.19 -7.48 8.84
CA ILE A 304 -3.30 -7.62 7.88
C ILE A 304 -4.06 -8.92 8.12
N GLY A 305 -3.38 -10.07 8.20
CA GLY A 305 -4.06 -11.35 8.38
C GLY A 305 -4.70 -11.55 9.75
N LEU A 306 -4.25 -10.82 10.78
CA LEU A 306 -4.85 -10.85 12.12
C LEU A 306 -6.05 -9.91 12.27
N VAL A 307 -6.18 -8.87 11.44
CA VAL A 307 -7.31 -7.91 11.49
C VAL A 307 -8.66 -8.63 11.44
N MET A 308 -8.77 -9.75 10.73
CA MET A 308 -9.99 -10.56 10.67
C MET A 308 -10.60 -10.92 12.01
N ILE A 309 -9.77 -11.09 13.05
CA ILE A 309 -10.20 -11.46 14.39
C ILE A 309 -11.09 -10.36 15.00
N THR A 310 -10.93 -9.12 14.55
CA THR A 310 -11.68 -7.96 15.01
C THR A 310 -13.04 -7.80 14.31
N PHE A 311 -13.32 -8.59 13.27
CA PHE A 311 -14.51 -8.40 12.44
C PHE A 311 -15.70 -9.24 12.92
N THR A 312 -16.86 -8.61 12.88
CA THR A 312 -18.17 -9.24 12.99
C THR A 312 -18.71 -9.47 11.59
N PHE A 313 -18.79 -10.73 11.16
CA PHE A 313 -19.31 -11.05 9.84
C PHE A 313 -20.82 -11.25 9.87
N HIS A 314 -21.52 -10.46 9.07
CA HIS A 314 -22.94 -10.57 8.75
C HIS A 314 -23.13 -11.34 7.43
N ILE A 315 -24.37 -11.74 7.11
CA ILE A 315 -24.66 -12.48 5.87
C ILE A 315 -24.54 -11.54 4.67
N GLU A 316 -24.96 -10.29 4.86
CA GLU A 316 -24.95 -9.19 3.90
C GLU A 316 -23.53 -8.86 3.42
N ASP A 317 -22.54 -9.03 4.31
CA ASP A 317 -21.12 -8.77 4.05
C ASP A 317 -20.60 -9.58 2.87
N GLY A 318 -21.01 -10.85 2.75
CA GLY A 318 -20.52 -11.73 1.70
C GLY A 318 -20.82 -11.20 0.29
N VAL A 319 -21.97 -10.55 0.10
CA VAL A 319 -22.38 -10.00 -1.19
C VAL A 319 -21.58 -8.74 -1.52
N ILE A 320 -21.42 -7.83 -0.56
CA ILE A 320 -20.66 -6.58 -0.76
C ILE A 320 -19.16 -6.85 -0.94
N MET A 321 -18.61 -7.87 -0.27
CA MET A 321 -17.21 -8.30 -0.44
C MET A 321 -16.94 -8.76 -1.88
N LEU A 322 -17.82 -9.61 -2.43
CA LEU A 322 -17.67 -10.10 -3.80
C LEU A 322 -17.89 -8.98 -4.83
N ALA A 323 -18.88 -8.10 -4.60
CA ALA A 323 -19.13 -6.94 -5.43
C ALA A 323 -17.91 -6.00 -5.45
N ALA A 324 -17.32 -5.70 -4.29
CA ALA A 324 -16.14 -4.86 -4.17
C ALA A 324 -14.95 -5.43 -4.94
N ILE A 325 -14.67 -6.75 -4.82
CA ILE A 325 -13.60 -7.40 -5.59
C ILE A 325 -13.83 -7.24 -7.09
N GLY A 326 -15.04 -7.52 -7.58
CA GLY A 326 -15.38 -7.41 -9.00
C GLY A 326 -15.24 -5.99 -9.54
N VAL A 327 -15.81 -5.01 -8.83
CA VAL A 327 -15.74 -3.59 -9.20
C VAL A 327 -14.30 -3.09 -9.20
N VAL A 328 -13.52 -3.39 -8.16
CA VAL A 328 -12.13 -2.92 -8.06
C VAL A 328 -11.23 -3.53 -9.13
N LEU A 329 -11.41 -4.81 -9.48
CA LEU A 329 -10.67 -5.43 -10.59
C LEU A 329 -11.03 -4.81 -11.94
N ALA A 330 -12.33 -4.60 -12.20
CA ALA A 330 -12.79 -3.96 -13.43
C ALA A 330 -12.28 -2.52 -13.54
N ALA A 331 -12.39 -1.76 -12.45
CA ALA A 331 -11.91 -0.40 -12.36
C ALA A 331 -10.40 -0.31 -12.61
N ARG A 332 -9.60 -1.21 -12.01
CA ARG A 332 -8.15 -1.25 -12.21
C ARG A 332 -7.78 -1.59 -13.66
N PHE A 333 -8.49 -2.52 -14.29
CA PHE A 333 -8.28 -2.82 -15.71
C PHE A 333 -8.53 -1.60 -16.59
N ILE A 334 -9.67 -0.92 -16.39
CA ILE A 334 -10.05 0.26 -17.16
C ILE A 334 -9.08 1.42 -16.91
N SER A 335 -8.70 1.64 -15.65
CA SER A 335 -7.85 2.76 -15.24
C SER A 335 -6.43 2.65 -15.78
N ILE A 336 -5.94 1.43 -16.01
CA ILE A 336 -4.65 1.19 -16.68
C ILE A 336 -4.81 1.19 -18.21
N ALA A 337 -5.82 0.50 -18.73
CA ALA A 337 -6.00 0.33 -20.17
C ALA A 337 -6.19 1.67 -20.89
N LEU A 338 -6.96 2.59 -20.33
CA LEU A 338 -7.24 3.89 -20.96
C LEU A 338 -5.98 4.75 -21.13
N PRO A 339 -5.13 4.98 -20.12
CA PRO A 339 -3.83 5.61 -20.29
C PRO A 339 -2.93 4.91 -21.33
N TYR A 340 -2.86 3.58 -21.32
CA TYR A 340 -2.06 2.84 -22.30
C TYR A 340 -2.57 3.02 -23.73
N MET A 341 -3.90 3.03 -23.93
CA MET A 341 -4.51 3.31 -25.22
C MET A 341 -4.20 4.74 -25.69
N ALA A 342 -4.24 5.72 -24.78
CA ALA A 342 -3.90 7.10 -25.08
C ALA A 342 -2.41 7.27 -25.44
N MET A 343 -1.52 6.48 -24.85
CA MET A 343 -0.07 6.51 -25.10
C MET A 343 0.36 5.64 -26.30
N TRP A 344 -0.49 4.73 -26.78
CA TRP A 344 -0.20 3.80 -27.87
C TRP A 344 0.36 4.47 -29.15
N PRO A 345 -0.10 5.65 -29.59
CA PRO A 345 0.46 6.30 -30.78
C PRO A 345 1.92 6.72 -30.65
N TRP A 346 2.43 6.87 -29.42
CA TRP A 346 3.74 7.44 -29.15
C TRP A 346 4.74 6.44 -28.57
N ARG A 347 4.29 5.25 -28.18
CA ARG A 347 5.13 4.24 -27.53
C ARG A 347 4.62 2.84 -27.83
N SER A 348 5.54 1.93 -28.15
CA SER A 348 5.26 0.50 -28.17
C SER A 348 5.51 -0.10 -26.79
N TYR A 349 4.58 -0.91 -26.32
CA TYR A 349 4.67 -1.60 -25.04
C TYR A 349 4.60 -3.11 -25.24
N ASN A 350 5.07 -3.86 -24.23
CA ASN A 350 4.80 -5.28 -24.17
C ASN A 350 3.28 -5.51 -24.05
N PRO A 351 2.66 -6.38 -24.88
CA PRO A 351 1.22 -6.65 -24.80
C PRO A 351 0.75 -7.14 -23.42
N MET A 352 1.66 -7.72 -22.62
CA MET A 352 1.38 -8.18 -21.28
C MET A 352 1.52 -7.09 -20.21
N SER A 353 1.93 -5.86 -20.53
CA SER A 353 2.05 -4.77 -19.55
C SER A 353 0.72 -4.47 -18.86
N VAL A 354 -0.38 -4.28 -19.60
CA VAL A 354 -1.70 -4.00 -19.00
C VAL A 354 -2.21 -5.16 -18.15
N PRO A 355 -2.21 -6.43 -18.61
CA PRO A 355 -2.56 -7.56 -17.75
C PRO A 355 -1.69 -7.69 -16.50
N ILE A 356 -0.38 -7.48 -16.61
CA ILE A 356 0.54 -7.59 -15.47
C ILE A 356 0.32 -6.44 -14.48
N LEU A 357 0.12 -5.20 -14.92
CA LEU A 357 -0.14 -4.08 -14.01
C LEU A 357 -1.53 -4.17 -13.36
N THR A 358 -2.50 -4.75 -14.07
CA THR A 358 -3.86 -4.98 -13.54
C THR A 358 -3.85 -6.10 -12.51
N TRP A 359 -3.25 -7.25 -12.85
CA TRP A 359 -3.23 -8.41 -11.99
C TRP A 359 -2.17 -8.30 -10.89
N GLY A 360 -1.08 -7.59 -11.15
CA GLY A 360 0.03 -7.38 -10.22
C GLY A 360 -0.10 -6.16 -9.31
N GLY A 361 -1.15 -5.34 -9.48
CA GLY A 361 -1.47 -4.26 -8.55
C GLY A 361 -2.08 -4.82 -7.26
N LEU A 362 -1.26 -5.36 -6.37
CA LEU A 362 -1.75 -5.87 -5.10
C LEU A 362 -2.15 -4.73 -4.17
N ARG A 363 -3.08 -4.94 -3.25
CA ARG A 363 -3.52 -3.90 -2.31
C ARG A 363 -2.87 -4.22 -0.97
N GLY A 364 -2.25 -3.22 -0.36
CA GLY A 364 -1.45 -3.37 0.84
C GLY A 364 -2.17 -3.00 2.13
N GLY A 365 -1.38 -2.94 3.21
CA GLY A 365 -1.86 -2.57 4.56
C GLY A 365 -2.30 -1.11 4.67
N LEU A 366 -1.81 -0.23 3.80
CA LEU A 366 -2.20 1.19 3.75
C LEU A 366 -3.71 1.36 3.53
N ALA A 367 -4.31 0.58 2.63
CA ALA A 367 -5.76 0.61 2.38
C ALA A 367 -6.56 0.25 3.63
N LEU A 368 -6.14 -0.78 4.36
CA LEU A 368 -6.77 -1.18 5.63
C LEU A 368 -6.61 -0.13 6.72
N ALA A 369 -5.44 0.49 6.81
CA ALA A 369 -5.18 1.55 7.77
C ALA A 369 -6.08 2.78 7.54
N MET A 370 -6.23 3.19 6.28
CA MET A 370 -7.17 4.25 5.89
C MET A 370 -8.62 3.85 6.18
N ALA A 371 -9.02 2.62 5.87
CA ALA A 371 -10.36 2.12 6.19
C ALA A 371 -10.65 2.14 7.70
N MET A 372 -9.64 1.87 8.55
CA MET A 372 -9.79 1.96 10.00
C MET A 372 -9.89 3.38 10.54
N SER A 373 -9.40 4.37 9.80
CA SER A 373 -9.51 5.79 10.18
C SER A 373 -10.91 6.37 10.00
N VAL A 374 -11.79 5.66 9.30
CA VAL A 374 -13.20 6.04 9.14
C VAL A 374 -13.89 6.01 10.51
N PRO A 375 -14.53 7.10 10.97
CA PRO A 375 -15.17 7.15 12.27
C PRO A 375 -16.38 6.21 12.36
N GLU A 376 -16.65 5.70 13.56
CA GLU A 376 -17.89 4.99 13.86
C GLU A 376 -19.07 5.97 14.00
N GLY A 377 -20.29 5.47 13.81
CA GLY A 377 -21.51 6.16 14.22
C GLY A 377 -22.48 6.54 13.10
N GLU A 378 -22.07 6.41 11.84
CA GLU A 378 -22.96 6.57 10.69
C GLU A 378 -23.59 5.22 10.31
N MET A 379 -24.78 4.97 10.84
CA MET A 379 -25.48 3.69 10.68
C MET A 379 -26.10 3.56 9.28
N LEU A 380 -25.76 2.47 8.59
CA LEU A 380 -26.37 2.07 7.32
C LEU A 380 -27.66 1.26 7.56
N PHE A 381 -27.58 0.31 8.50
CA PHE A 381 -28.71 -0.53 8.90
C PHE A 381 -28.84 -0.49 10.42
N ALA A 382 -29.67 0.42 10.93
CA ALA A 382 -29.88 0.60 12.36
C ALA A 382 -30.45 -0.66 13.05
N ASP A 383 -31.18 -1.49 12.32
CA ASP A 383 -31.74 -2.77 12.76
C ASP A 383 -30.68 -3.88 12.90
N LYS A 384 -29.58 -3.79 12.15
CA LYS A 384 -28.50 -4.79 12.13
C LYS A 384 -27.22 -4.31 12.81
N GLY A 385 -27.15 -3.03 13.19
CA GLY A 385 -25.96 -2.43 13.79
C GLY A 385 -24.81 -2.22 12.81
N ILE A 386 -25.07 -2.26 11.50
CA ILE A 386 -24.05 -2.10 10.46
C ILE A 386 -23.83 -0.61 10.20
N ASP A 387 -22.62 -0.13 10.38
CA ASP A 387 -22.21 1.24 10.10
C ASP A 387 -21.33 1.36 8.84
N VAL A 388 -21.09 2.60 8.40
CA VAL A 388 -20.25 2.91 7.23
C VAL A 388 -18.83 2.35 7.39
N ARG A 389 -18.27 2.42 8.60
CA ARG A 389 -16.91 1.96 8.89
C ARG A 389 -16.80 0.44 8.71
N GLU A 390 -17.73 -0.33 9.26
CA GLU A 390 -17.78 -1.79 9.13
C GLU A 390 -17.88 -2.20 7.66
N ALA A 391 -18.79 -1.58 6.89
CA ALA A 391 -18.94 -1.86 5.47
C ALA A 391 -17.64 -1.58 4.68
N ILE A 392 -17.01 -0.42 4.91
CA ILE A 392 -15.74 -0.06 4.26
C ILE A 392 -14.62 -1.04 4.66
N LEU A 393 -14.51 -1.39 5.94
CA LEU A 393 -13.48 -2.31 6.44
C LEU A 393 -13.60 -3.70 5.82
N VAL A 394 -14.80 -4.26 5.80
CA VAL A 394 -15.04 -5.61 5.29
C VAL A 394 -14.80 -5.68 3.77
N MET A 395 -15.25 -4.66 3.02
CA MET A 395 -14.95 -4.55 1.59
C MET A 395 -13.44 -4.41 1.33
N THR A 396 -12.74 -3.54 2.08
CA THR A 396 -11.30 -3.33 1.93
C THR A 396 -10.54 -4.61 2.23
N TYR A 397 -10.88 -5.29 3.31
CA TYR A 397 -10.26 -6.55 3.70
C TYR A 397 -10.43 -7.65 2.66
N ALA A 398 -11.64 -7.77 2.09
CA ALA A 398 -11.91 -8.72 1.02
C ALA A 398 -11.02 -8.47 -0.21
N VAL A 399 -10.92 -7.22 -0.63
CA VAL A 399 -10.10 -6.82 -1.79
C VAL A 399 -8.61 -7.04 -1.51
N VAL A 400 -8.12 -6.65 -0.32
CA VAL A 400 -6.73 -6.83 0.10
C VAL A 400 -6.37 -8.31 0.13
N LEU A 401 -7.14 -9.14 0.83
CA LEU A 401 -6.90 -10.59 0.89
C LEU A 401 -6.96 -11.24 -0.48
N PHE A 402 -7.97 -10.92 -1.29
CA PHE A 402 -8.09 -11.45 -2.64
C PHE A 402 -6.83 -11.10 -3.45
N SER A 403 -6.38 -9.85 -3.38
CA SER A 403 -5.19 -9.42 -4.11
C SER A 403 -3.93 -10.16 -3.64
N ILE A 404 -3.67 -10.27 -2.34
CA ILE A 404 -2.46 -10.91 -1.82
C ILE A 404 -2.47 -12.42 -2.09
N LEU A 405 -3.57 -13.10 -1.73
CA LEU A 405 -3.64 -14.57 -1.78
C LEU A 405 -3.92 -15.10 -3.18
N VAL A 406 -4.81 -14.46 -3.94
CA VAL A 406 -5.20 -14.93 -5.27
C VAL A 406 -4.32 -14.27 -6.33
N GLN A 407 -4.30 -12.94 -6.42
CA GLN A 407 -3.55 -12.28 -7.50
C GLN A 407 -2.04 -12.49 -7.34
N GLY A 408 -1.51 -12.34 -6.12
CA GLY A 408 -0.08 -12.53 -5.82
C GLY A 408 0.42 -13.95 -6.11
N SER A 409 -0.39 -14.98 -5.82
CA SER A 409 0.00 -16.38 -6.10
C SER A 409 -0.15 -16.76 -7.59
N THR A 410 -0.97 -16.04 -8.36
CA THR A 410 -1.29 -16.36 -9.77
C THR A 410 -0.66 -15.42 -10.80
N ILE A 411 0.21 -14.49 -10.39
CA ILE A 411 0.88 -13.55 -11.30
C ILE A 411 2.00 -14.19 -12.14
N VAL A 412 2.60 -15.29 -11.66
CA VAL A 412 3.79 -15.93 -12.27
C VAL A 412 3.58 -16.27 -13.77
N PRO A 413 2.48 -16.91 -14.20
CA PRO A 413 2.28 -17.24 -15.61
C PRO A 413 2.20 -16.01 -16.53
N LEU A 414 1.71 -14.87 -16.02
CA LEU A 414 1.63 -13.63 -16.80
C LEU A 414 3.03 -13.06 -17.05
N ILE A 415 3.90 -13.08 -16.04
CA ILE A 415 5.29 -12.66 -16.15
C ILE A 415 6.06 -13.56 -17.12
N GLU A 416 5.88 -14.88 -17.03
CA GLU A 416 6.52 -15.82 -17.96
C GLU A 416 6.08 -15.59 -19.41
N ARG A 417 4.80 -15.30 -19.66
CA ARG A 417 4.31 -14.93 -20.99
C ARG A 417 4.96 -13.66 -21.50
N ALA A 418 5.07 -12.62 -20.66
CA ALA A 418 5.72 -11.37 -21.05
C ALA A 418 7.19 -11.56 -21.47
N LYS A 419 7.92 -12.43 -20.76
CA LYS A 419 9.30 -12.80 -21.12
C LYS A 419 9.39 -13.45 -22.50
N ARG A 420 8.49 -14.40 -22.80
CA ARG A 420 8.48 -15.09 -24.11
C ARG A 420 8.29 -14.11 -25.27
N PHE A 421 7.42 -13.12 -25.11
CA PHE A 421 7.21 -12.08 -26.11
C PHE A 421 8.47 -11.24 -26.34
N ASN A 422 9.17 -10.83 -25.27
CA ASN A 422 10.42 -10.08 -25.43
C ASN A 422 11.54 -10.92 -26.07
N SER A 423 11.66 -12.21 -25.74
CA SER A 423 12.66 -13.09 -26.36
C SER A 423 12.37 -13.38 -27.84
N GLY A 424 11.09 -13.39 -28.25
CA GLY A 424 10.71 -13.59 -29.65
C GLY A 424 11.07 -12.40 -30.55
N ASN A 425 10.97 -11.18 -30.01
CA ASN A 425 11.33 -9.95 -30.72
C ASN A 425 12.84 -9.67 -30.79
N SER A 426 13.67 -10.32 -29.98
CA SER A 426 15.15 -10.21 -30.05
C SER A 426 15.80 -11.10 -31.13
N THR A 427 15.00 -11.91 -31.83
CA THR A 427 15.42 -12.82 -32.93
C THR A 427 14.97 -12.36 -34.32
N GLN A 428 14.43 -11.15 -34.43
CA GLN A 428 14.23 -10.41 -35.68
C GLN A 428 15.05 -9.13 -35.63
#